data_AF-I3SEQ2-F1
#
_entry.id   AF-I3SEQ2-F1
#
_cell.length_a   1.000
_cell.length_b   1.000
_cell.length_c   1.000
_cell.angle_alpha   90.00
_cell.angle_beta   90.00
_cell.angle_gamma   90.00
#
_symmetry.space_group_name_H-M   'P 1'
#
loop_
_entity.id
_entity.type
_entity.pdbx_description
1 polymer ?
#
loop_
_entity_poly.entity_id
_entity_poly.type
_entity_poly.pdbx_seq_one_letter_code
_entity_poly.pdbx_strand_id
1 'polypeptide(L)'
;MLRIIKRVLRSPKRILQMEEAIRNRDFASFSQLTRIDSNQFHAVCLDTSPPIFYMNDTSHRIISIVEKWNRSEEAPQVAYTFDAGPNAVLIARNRKAATLLIQKLLYYFPPNSDDLNSYIIGDKSIAKDAGINGIEDIEALPPPPEIKDNIPSQKYKGDVSYFICTRPGRGPVVLTDESQALLNSENGLPK
;
A
#
# COMPACT_ATOMS: atom_id res chain seq x y z
N MET A 1 -16.40 -10.40 -21.12
CA MET A 1 -15.72 -11.62 -21.68
C MET A 1 -14.41 -11.32 -22.42
N LEU A 2 -14.35 -10.32 -23.31
CA LEU A 2 -13.14 -9.98 -24.08
C LEU A 2 -11.94 -9.52 -23.22
N ARG A 3 -12.19 -8.88 -22.06
CA ARG A 3 -11.13 -8.39 -21.16
C ARG A 3 -10.43 -9.51 -20.39
N ILE A 4 -11.16 -10.55 -19.97
CA ILE A 4 -10.62 -11.74 -19.28
C ILE A 4 -9.65 -12.48 -20.21
N ILE A 5 -10.09 -12.82 -21.41
CA ILE A 5 -9.25 -13.53 -22.40
C ILE A 5 -7.98 -12.73 -22.70
N LYS A 6 -8.11 -11.40 -22.92
CA LYS A 6 -6.96 -10.51 -23.13
C LYS A 6 -6.01 -10.45 -21.93
N ARG A 7 -6.49 -10.57 -20.69
CA ARG A 7 -5.65 -10.65 -19.48
C ARG A 7 -4.85 -11.97 -19.49
N VAL A 8 -5.53 -13.10 -19.64
CA VAL A 8 -4.91 -14.44 -19.66
C VAL A 8 -3.81 -14.53 -20.71
N LEU A 9 -4.04 -14.01 -21.92
CA LEU A 9 -3.04 -14.03 -23.00
C LEU A 9 -1.82 -13.12 -22.74
N ARG A 10 -1.95 -12.08 -21.89
CA ARG A 10 -0.87 -11.14 -21.56
C ARG A 10 -0.08 -11.54 -20.31
N SER A 11 -0.69 -12.30 -19.40
CA SER A 11 -0.07 -12.68 -18.11
C SER A 11 1.27 -13.39 -18.26
N PRO A 12 1.48 -14.38 -19.16
CA PRO A 12 2.78 -15.04 -19.31
C PRO A 12 3.92 -14.06 -19.60
N LYS A 13 3.70 -13.09 -20.49
CA LYS A 13 4.69 -12.05 -20.81
C LYS A 13 5.01 -11.19 -19.59
N ARG A 14 3.99 -10.79 -18.83
CA ARG A 14 4.18 -9.96 -17.62
C ARG A 14 4.93 -10.68 -16.52
N ILE A 15 4.73 -11.99 -16.37
CA ILE A 15 5.48 -12.80 -15.39
C ILE A 15 6.98 -12.70 -15.70
N LEU A 16 7.39 -12.96 -16.94
CA LEU A 16 8.80 -12.85 -17.36
C LEU A 16 9.37 -11.44 -17.15
N GLN A 17 8.61 -10.40 -17.49
CA GLN A 17 9.03 -9.01 -17.29
C GLN A 17 9.16 -8.66 -15.79
N MET A 18 8.28 -9.19 -14.95
CA MET A 18 8.33 -8.98 -13.50
C MET A 18 9.52 -9.71 -12.87
N GLU A 19 9.78 -10.95 -13.29
CA GLU A 19 10.96 -11.71 -12.86
C GLU A 19 12.26 -10.97 -13.21
N GLU A 20 12.36 -10.42 -14.41
CA GLU A 20 13.50 -9.61 -14.85
C GLU A 20 13.63 -8.33 -14.00
N ALA A 21 12.52 -7.62 -13.78
CA ALA A 21 12.51 -6.40 -12.97
C ALA A 21 12.98 -6.67 -11.52
N ILE A 22 12.51 -7.77 -10.91
CA ILE A 22 12.94 -8.18 -9.57
C ILE A 22 14.43 -8.55 -9.56
N ARG A 23 14.87 -9.36 -10.53
CA ARG A 23 16.27 -9.82 -10.65
C ARG A 23 17.24 -8.63 -10.79
N ASN A 24 16.89 -7.66 -11.62
CA ASN A 24 17.72 -6.50 -11.91
C ASN A 24 17.52 -5.34 -10.92
N ARG A 25 16.61 -5.50 -9.94
CA ARG A 25 16.18 -4.44 -9.00
C ARG A 25 15.70 -3.17 -9.74
N ASP A 26 15.08 -3.36 -10.90
CA ASP A 26 14.48 -2.28 -11.68
C ASP A 26 13.12 -1.92 -11.09
N PHE A 27 13.14 -0.96 -10.16
CA PHE A 27 11.92 -0.49 -9.51
C PHE A 27 10.94 0.20 -10.48
N ALA A 28 11.43 0.79 -11.57
CA ALA A 28 10.55 1.47 -12.52
C ALA A 28 9.67 0.47 -13.27
N SER A 29 10.29 -0.57 -13.82
CA SER A 29 9.57 -1.69 -14.45
C SER A 29 8.68 -2.42 -13.44
N PHE A 30 9.20 -2.71 -12.23
CA PHE A 30 8.43 -3.33 -11.15
C PHE A 30 7.17 -2.53 -10.80
N SER A 31 7.31 -1.22 -10.56
CA SER A 31 6.20 -0.34 -10.19
C SER A 31 5.15 -0.25 -11.31
N GLN A 32 5.59 -0.12 -12.57
CA GLN A 32 4.68 -0.09 -13.70
C GLN A 32 3.89 -1.40 -13.85
N LEU A 33 4.57 -2.55 -13.82
CA LEU A 33 3.93 -3.85 -13.98
C LEU A 33 2.94 -4.13 -12.84
N THR A 34 3.32 -3.81 -11.60
CA THR A 34 2.48 -3.97 -10.40
C THR A 34 1.16 -3.20 -10.54
N ARG A 35 1.24 -1.89 -10.87
CA ARG A 35 0.05 -1.04 -11.02
C ARG A 35 -0.83 -1.48 -12.19
N ILE A 36 -0.22 -1.83 -13.33
CA ILE A 36 -0.95 -2.28 -14.51
C ILE A 36 -1.70 -3.59 -14.23
N ASP A 37 -1.07 -4.55 -13.54
CA ASP A 37 -1.70 -5.83 -13.28
C ASP A 37 -2.87 -5.71 -12.29
N SER A 38 -2.70 -4.90 -11.24
CA SER A 38 -3.77 -4.56 -10.30
C SER A 38 -4.93 -3.85 -10.99
N ASN A 39 -4.67 -2.80 -11.76
CA ASN A 39 -5.72 -2.08 -12.50
C ASN A 39 -6.46 -2.99 -13.50
N GLN A 40 -5.74 -3.89 -14.19
CA GLN A 40 -6.40 -4.83 -15.10
C GLN A 40 -7.22 -5.88 -14.33
N PHE A 41 -6.86 -6.23 -13.09
CA PHE A 41 -7.60 -7.19 -12.28
C PHE A 41 -8.97 -6.60 -11.95
N HIS A 42 -8.98 -5.38 -11.40
CA HIS A 42 -10.20 -4.64 -11.11
C HIS A 42 -11.02 -4.30 -12.37
N ALA A 43 -10.37 -4.02 -13.51
CA ALA A 43 -11.07 -3.81 -14.77
C ALA A 43 -11.76 -5.07 -15.34
N VAL A 44 -11.27 -6.26 -14.96
CA VAL A 44 -11.92 -7.54 -15.25
C VAL A 44 -13.08 -7.79 -14.28
N CYS A 45 -12.90 -7.50 -12.99
CA CYS A 45 -13.98 -7.56 -11.99
C CYS A 45 -15.18 -6.68 -12.38
N LEU A 46 -14.91 -5.49 -12.92
CA LEU A 46 -15.93 -4.58 -13.45
C LEU A 46 -16.62 -5.10 -14.73
N ASP A 47 -15.95 -5.94 -15.52
CA ASP A 47 -16.49 -6.56 -16.76
C ASP A 47 -17.31 -7.84 -16.48
N THR A 48 -17.37 -8.29 -15.22
CA THR A 48 -18.19 -9.43 -14.77
C THR A 48 -19.67 -9.05 -14.73
N SER A 49 -20.56 -10.04 -14.84
CA SER A 49 -22.01 -9.86 -14.70
C SER A 49 -22.54 -10.79 -13.60
N PRO A 50 -22.95 -10.26 -12.43
CA PRO A 50 -22.96 -8.84 -12.05
C PRO A 50 -21.54 -8.24 -11.86
N PRO A 51 -21.38 -6.92 -11.99
CA PRO A 51 -20.08 -6.27 -11.80
C PRO A 51 -19.62 -6.38 -10.35
N ILE A 52 -18.32 -6.59 -10.16
CA ILE A 52 -17.68 -6.71 -8.86
C ILE A 52 -16.87 -5.43 -8.59
N PHE A 53 -17.20 -4.73 -7.50
CA PHE A 53 -16.52 -3.51 -7.07
C PHE A 53 -15.76 -3.76 -5.77
N TYR A 54 -14.45 -3.87 -5.85
CA TYR A 54 -13.58 -4.00 -4.68
C TYR A 54 -13.07 -2.64 -4.17
N MET A 55 -12.72 -1.75 -5.09
CA MET A 55 -12.17 -0.44 -4.78
C MET A 55 -13.29 0.58 -4.50
N ASN A 56 -13.03 1.49 -3.57
CA ASN A 56 -13.92 2.60 -3.24
C ASN A 56 -13.24 3.96 -3.53
N ASP A 57 -13.90 5.05 -3.16
CA ASP A 57 -13.38 6.41 -3.36
C ASP A 57 -12.02 6.61 -2.68
N THR A 58 -11.82 6.08 -1.48
CA THR A 58 -10.53 6.13 -0.77
C THR A 58 -9.44 5.41 -1.56
N SER A 59 -9.73 4.23 -2.13
CA SER A 59 -8.81 3.51 -3.01
C SER A 59 -8.40 4.38 -4.21
N HIS A 60 -9.35 5.05 -4.86
CA HIS A 60 -9.08 5.93 -6.00
C HIS A 60 -8.31 7.21 -5.62
N ARG A 61 -8.53 7.76 -4.42
CA ARG A 61 -7.74 8.87 -3.87
C ARG A 61 -6.29 8.45 -3.65
N ILE A 62 -6.06 7.28 -3.05
CA ILE A 62 -4.70 6.74 -2.85
C ILE A 62 -3.97 6.56 -4.17
N ILE A 63 -4.63 5.98 -5.20
CA ILE A 63 -4.06 5.89 -6.55
C ILE A 63 -3.70 7.27 -7.08
N SER A 64 -4.59 8.24 -6.95
CA SER A 64 -4.36 9.60 -7.44
C SER A 64 -3.16 10.27 -6.77
N ILE A 65 -2.98 10.07 -5.46
CA ILE A 65 -1.83 10.57 -4.70
C ILE A 65 -0.53 9.94 -5.23
N VAL A 66 -0.49 8.61 -5.38
CA VAL A 66 0.70 7.90 -5.86
C VAL A 66 1.04 8.27 -7.31
N GLU A 67 0.05 8.36 -8.21
CA GLU A 67 0.28 8.75 -9.60
C GLU A 67 0.70 10.21 -9.75
N LYS A 68 0.21 11.12 -8.89
CA LYS A 68 0.68 12.52 -8.88
C LYS A 68 2.13 12.60 -8.44
N TRP A 69 2.48 11.90 -7.35
CA TRP A 69 3.85 11.91 -6.83
C TRP A 69 4.84 11.26 -7.81
N ASN A 70 4.52 10.09 -8.37
CA ASN A 70 5.40 9.46 -9.36
C ASN A 70 5.62 10.32 -10.60
N ARG A 71 4.64 11.16 -10.99
CA ARG A 71 4.76 12.10 -12.13
C ARG A 71 5.57 13.35 -11.81
N SER A 72 5.70 13.73 -10.54
CA SER A 72 6.51 14.88 -10.12
C SER A 72 7.99 14.54 -9.94
N GLU A 73 8.36 13.26 -10.06
CA GLU A 73 9.71 12.74 -9.85
C GLU A 73 10.27 12.21 -11.18
N GLU A 74 11.60 12.19 -11.32
CA GLU A 74 12.26 11.65 -12.53
C GLU A 74 12.04 10.15 -12.70
N ALA A 75 11.78 9.45 -11.60
CA ALA A 75 11.54 8.02 -11.56
C ALA A 75 10.45 7.70 -10.51
N PRO A 76 9.65 6.63 -10.72
CA PRO A 76 8.60 6.26 -9.78
C PRO A 76 9.19 5.91 -8.41
N GLN A 77 8.56 6.43 -7.35
CA GLN A 77 8.95 6.24 -5.96
C GLN A 77 8.11 5.18 -5.26
N VAL A 78 6.86 5.00 -5.68
CA VAL A 78 5.89 4.10 -5.06
C VAL A 78 5.09 3.34 -6.10
N ALA A 79 4.80 2.07 -5.82
CA ALA A 79 3.81 1.27 -6.54
C ALA A 79 2.59 1.03 -5.64
N TYR A 80 1.42 0.83 -6.23
CA TYR A 80 0.23 0.37 -5.51
C TYR A 80 -0.27 -0.93 -6.12
N THR A 81 -0.87 -1.77 -5.29
CA THR A 81 -1.69 -2.91 -5.70
C THR A 81 -2.87 -3.06 -4.74
N PHE A 82 -3.95 -3.63 -5.25
CA PHE A 82 -5.20 -3.89 -4.56
C PHE A 82 -5.64 -5.32 -4.88
N ASP A 83 -5.96 -6.09 -3.84
CA ASP A 83 -6.52 -7.45 -3.95
C ASP A 83 -8.06 -7.38 -3.96
N ALA A 84 -8.75 -8.35 -3.39
CA ALA A 84 -10.20 -8.43 -3.32
C ALA A 84 -10.80 -7.52 -2.21
N GLY A 85 -10.48 -6.23 -2.24
CA GLY A 85 -11.02 -5.23 -1.31
C GLY A 85 -10.43 -3.83 -1.52
N PRO A 86 -10.86 -2.84 -0.71
CA PRO A 86 -10.45 -1.45 -0.89
C PRO A 86 -9.06 -1.13 -0.30
N ASN A 87 -8.46 -2.07 0.41
CA ASN A 87 -7.18 -1.89 1.10
C ASN A 87 -6.04 -1.74 0.09
N ALA A 88 -5.33 -0.61 0.17
CA ALA A 88 -4.17 -0.34 -0.68
C ALA A 88 -2.90 -0.95 -0.09
N VAL A 89 -2.20 -1.76 -0.87
CA VAL A 89 -0.82 -2.17 -0.58
C VAL A 89 0.11 -1.25 -1.35
N LEU A 90 0.94 -0.50 -0.63
CA LEU A 90 1.88 0.46 -1.20
C LEU A 90 3.31 -0.02 -1.02
N ILE A 91 4.05 -0.08 -2.13
CA ILE A 91 5.43 -0.56 -2.16
C ILE A 91 6.32 0.63 -2.50
N ALA A 92 7.06 1.12 -1.52
CA ALA A 92 8.02 2.21 -1.71
C ALA A 92 9.38 1.68 -2.19
N ARG A 93 10.05 2.45 -3.05
CA ARG A 93 11.35 2.11 -3.65
C ARG A 93 12.44 1.83 -2.62
N ASN A 94 12.43 2.59 -1.52
CA ASN A 94 13.41 2.52 -0.45
C ASN A 94 12.86 3.18 0.82
N ARG A 95 13.64 3.16 1.90
CA ARG A 95 13.25 3.73 3.19
C ARG A 95 12.93 5.23 3.12
N LYS A 96 13.71 6.03 2.38
CA LYS A 96 13.44 7.46 2.19
C LYS A 96 12.09 7.70 1.52
N ALA A 97 11.78 6.95 0.46
CA ALA A 97 10.47 6.99 -0.19
C ALA A 97 9.36 6.52 0.77
N ALA A 98 9.58 5.49 1.58
CA ALA A 98 8.59 5.05 2.58
C ALA A 98 8.31 6.14 3.63
N THR A 99 9.34 6.84 4.10
CA THR A 99 9.20 7.96 5.04
C THR A 99 8.35 9.09 4.45
N LEU A 100 8.68 9.53 3.22
CA LEU A 100 7.91 10.56 2.52
C LEU A 100 6.47 10.10 2.21
N LEU A 101 6.30 8.82 1.90
CA LEU A 101 4.98 8.24 1.67
C LEU A 101 4.11 8.36 2.92
N ILE A 102 4.64 7.99 4.09
CA ILE A 102 3.89 8.10 5.35
C ILE A 102 3.51 9.55 5.65
N GLN A 103 4.42 10.51 5.48
CA GLN A 103 4.08 11.93 5.64
C GLN A 103 2.93 12.35 4.71
N LYS A 104 3.01 12.00 3.41
CA LYS A 104 1.95 12.32 2.44
C LYS A 104 0.62 11.67 2.83
N LEU A 105 0.62 10.40 3.22
CA LEU A 105 -0.59 9.69 3.61
C LEU A 105 -1.20 10.27 4.87
N LEU A 106 -0.42 10.59 5.89
CA LEU A 106 -0.91 11.22 7.13
C LEU A 106 -1.44 12.64 6.89
N TYR A 107 -0.84 13.38 5.95
CA TYR A 107 -1.36 14.67 5.53
C TYR A 107 -2.77 14.56 4.93
N TYR A 108 -2.98 13.63 3.98
CA TYR A 108 -4.28 13.44 3.32
C TYR A 108 -5.30 12.70 4.19
N PHE A 109 -4.85 11.75 5.00
CA PHE A 109 -5.68 10.86 5.82
C PHE A 109 -5.21 10.96 7.28
N PRO A 110 -5.51 12.06 7.98
CA PRO A 110 -5.20 12.16 9.40
C PRO A 110 -6.07 11.18 10.21
N PRO A 111 -5.57 10.67 11.35
CA PRO A 111 -6.32 9.76 12.20
C PRO A 111 -7.58 10.42 12.77
N ASN A 112 -8.59 9.62 13.08
CA ASN A 112 -9.79 10.11 13.75
C ASN A 112 -9.64 10.20 15.28
N SER A 113 -8.79 9.34 15.85
CA SER A 113 -8.46 9.29 17.26
C SER A 113 -7.06 9.82 17.53
N ASP A 114 -6.78 10.08 18.81
CA ASP A 114 -5.48 10.59 19.24
C ASP A 114 -4.41 9.49 19.41
N ASP A 115 -4.77 8.23 19.16
CA ASP A 115 -3.86 7.10 19.35
C ASP A 115 -3.07 6.77 18.08
N LEU A 116 -1.91 7.42 17.93
CA LEU A 116 -1.00 7.14 16.83
C LEU A 116 -0.45 5.70 16.84
N ASN A 117 -0.40 5.05 18.01
CA ASN A 117 0.17 3.71 18.14
C ASN A 117 -0.72 2.61 17.56
N SER A 118 -2.04 2.83 17.53
CA SER A 118 -2.97 1.97 16.80
C SER A 118 -3.14 2.41 15.34
N TYR A 119 -2.85 3.67 15.04
CA TYR A 119 -2.94 4.19 13.67
C TYR A 119 -1.76 3.78 12.78
N ILE A 120 -0.55 3.65 13.33
CA ILE A 120 0.63 3.15 12.60
C ILE A 120 1.19 1.94 13.34
N ILE A 121 1.00 0.76 12.75
CA ILE A 121 1.44 -0.52 13.32
C ILE A 121 2.54 -1.18 12.48
N GLY A 122 3.19 -2.20 13.03
CA GLY A 122 4.34 -2.86 12.42
C GLY A 122 5.65 -2.12 12.73
N ASP A 123 6.41 -1.77 11.69
CA ASP A 123 7.66 -1.02 11.82
C ASP A 123 7.43 0.46 12.18
N LYS A 124 7.28 0.72 13.48
CA LYS A 124 7.07 2.07 14.03
C LYS A 124 8.26 3.01 13.85
N SER A 125 9.44 2.50 13.49
CA SER A 125 10.61 3.36 13.28
C SER A 125 10.43 4.31 12.09
N ILE A 126 9.55 3.95 11.14
CA ILE A 126 9.27 4.80 9.98
C ILE A 126 8.55 6.11 10.34
N ALA A 127 7.69 6.10 11.36
CA ALA A 127 7.01 7.30 11.84
C ALA A 127 8.02 8.28 12.47
N LYS A 128 8.98 7.75 13.24
CA LYS A 128 10.08 8.54 13.80
C LYS A 128 10.98 9.12 12.72
N ASP A 129 11.33 8.33 11.70
CA ASP A 129 12.10 8.83 10.54
C ASP A 129 11.36 9.94 9.78
N ALA A 130 10.03 9.90 9.80
CA ALA A 130 9.14 10.90 9.20
C ALA A 130 8.98 12.15 10.08
N GLY A 131 9.62 12.21 11.25
CA GLY A 131 9.47 13.30 12.21
C GLY A 131 8.10 13.32 12.88
N ILE A 132 7.38 12.19 12.90
CA ILE A 132 6.06 12.07 13.53
C ILE A 132 6.21 11.40 14.88
N ASN A 133 6.06 12.18 15.95
CA ASN A 133 6.05 11.74 17.34
C ASN A 133 4.65 11.87 17.96
N GLY A 134 3.84 12.80 17.46
CA GLY A 134 2.48 13.05 17.91
C GLY A 134 1.54 13.47 16.77
N ILE A 135 0.31 13.81 17.13
CA ILE A 135 -0.71 14.28 16.19
C ILE A 135 -0.41 15.70 15.75
N GLU A 136 0.18 16.50 16.65
CA GLU A 136 0.59 17.87 16.42
C GLU A 136 1.54 17.94 15.22
N ASP A 137 2.43 16.94 15.10
CA ASP A 137 3.33 16.82 13.95
C ASP A 137 2.56 16.54 12.65
N ILE A 138 1.50 15.73 12.70
CA ILE A 138 0.63 15.42 11.56
C ILE A 138 -0.16 16.66 11.12
N GLU A 139 -0.68 17.42 12.08
CA GLU A 139 -1.40 18.66 11.82
C GLU A 139 -0.49 19.73 11.20
N ALA A 140 0.77 19.78 11.65
CA ALA A 140 1.80 20.68 11.16
C ALA A 140 2.46 20.23 9.83
N LEU A 141 2.14 19.05 9.30
CA LEU A 141 2.73 18.58 8.04
C LEU A 141 2.43 19.57 6.89
N PRO A 142 3.47 19.97 6.13
CA PRO A 142 3.26 20.82 4.96
C PRO A 142 2.53 20.05 3.85
N PRO A 143 1.81 20.76 2.96
CA PRO A 143 1.23 20.14 1.78
C PRO A 143 2.32 19.46 0.93
N PRO A 144 2.05 18.27 0.36
CA PRO A 144 2.95 17.63 -0.58
C PRO A 144 3.38 18.58 -1.72
N PRO A 145 4.68 18.61 -2.09
CA PRO A 145 5.23 19.58 -3.05
C PRO A 145 4.63 19.50 -4.46
N GLU A 146 4.03 18.36 -4.82
CA GLU A 146 3.35 18.14 -6.10
C GLU A 146 1.96 18.83 -6.19
N ILE A 147 1.47 19.42 -5.10
CA ILE A 147 0.25 20.25 -5.10
C ILE A 147 0.61 21.62 -5.67
N LYS A 148 0.20 21.89 -6.91
CA LYS A 148 0.56 23.13 -7.65
C LYS A 148 -0.48 24.25 -7.57
N ASP A 149 -1.67 23.98 -7.03
CA ASP A 149 -2.77 24.95 -7.02
C ASP A 149 -3.02 25.50 -5.61
N ASN A 150 -3.36 26.79 -5.50
CA ASN A 150 -3.84 27.47 -4.27
C ASN A 150 -5.18 26.94 -3.75
N ILE A 151 -5.58 25.72 -4.14
CA ILE A 151 -6.78 25.05 -3.67
C ILE A 151 -6.38 24.24 -2.44
N PRO A 152 -7.01 24.48 -1.27
CA PRO A 152 -6.77 23.66 -0.09
C PRO A 152 -7.00 22.19 -0.46
N SER A 153 -5.96 21.36 -0.39
CA SER A 153 -6.13 19.93 -0.56
C SER A 153 -7.01 19.42 0.55
N GLN A 154 -8.18 18.92 0.18
CA GLN A 154 -9.14 18.33 1.10
C GLN A 154 -8.46 17.18 1.86
N LYS A 155 -8.47 17.27 3.20
CA LYS A 155 -8.08 16.16 4.08
C LYS A 155 -9.30 15.26 4.30
N TYR A 156 -9.04 13.97 4.43
CA TYR A 156 -10.04 12.90 4.52
C TYR A 156 -9.89 12.18 5.86
N LYS A 157 -10.16 12.91 6.95
CA LYS A 157 -10.01 12.39 8.32
C LYS A 157 -10.91 11.17 8.52
N GLY A 158 -10.31 10.05 8.96
CA GLY A 158 -11.04 8.80 9.22
C GLY A 158 -11.35 7.90 8.02
N ASP A 159 -11.03 8.33 6.78
CA ASP A 159 -11.22 7.50 5.58
C ASP A 159 -10.29 6.27 5.54
N VAL A 160 -9.16 6.35 6.25
CA VAL A 160 -8.23 5.24 6.47
C VAL A 160 -8.24 4.90 7.95
N SER A 161 -8.44 3.61 8.27
CA SER A 161 -8.53 3.14 9.65
C SER A 161 -7.16 3.09 10.35
N TYR A 162 -6.13 2.60 9.67
CA TYR A 162 -4.74 2.54 10.14
C TYR A 162 -3.79 2.13 8.99
N PHE A 163 -2.48 2.23 9.22
CA PHE A 163 -1.42 1.81 8.33
C PHE A 163 -0.58 0.68 8.94
N ILE A 164 -0.25 -0.33 8.13
CA ILE A 164 0.71 -1.39 8.50
C ILE A 164 2.01 -1.16 7.75
N CYS A 165 3.08 -0.88 8.47
CA CYS A 165 4.41 -0.71 7.89
C CYS A 165 5.20 -2.02 8.03
N THR A 166 5.62 -2.60 6.91
CA THR A 166 6.36 -3.87 6.89
C THR A 166 7.39 -3.89 5.77
N ARG A 167 8.17 -4.98 5.70
CA ARG A 167 9.27 -5.18 4.76
C ARG A 167 9.24 -6.61 4.21
N PRO A 168 9.87 -6.87 3.05
CA PRO A 168 10.10 -8.24 2.59
C PRO A 168 10.74 -9.09 3.70
N GLY A 169 10.10 -10.22 4.01
CA GLY A 169 10.49 -11.11 5.10
C GLY A 169 10.97 -12.48 4.61
N ARG A 170 11.40 -13.31 5.56
CA ARG A 170 11.73 -14.73 5.30
C ARG A 170 10.47 -15.59 5.17
N GLY A 171 10.67 -16.82 4.69
CA GLY A 171 9.61 -17.83 4.64
C GLY A 171 9.16 -18.34 6.03
N PRO A 172 8.22 -19.29 6.05
CA PRO A 172 7.72 -19.90 7.28
C PRO A 172 8.83 -20.51 8.14
N VAL A 173 8.63 -20.52 9.46
CA VAL A 173 9.55 -21.13 10.42
C VAL A 173 8.80 -21.98 11.44
N VAL A 174 9.47 -23.03 11.92
CA VAL A 174 8.98 -23.82 13.05
C VAL A 174 9.34 -23.09 14.34
N LEU A 175 8.35 -22.93 15.22
CA LEU A 175 8.54 -22.37 16.56
C LEU A 175 8.74 -23.54 17.52
N THR A 176 9.95 -23.65 18.09
CA THR A 176 10.30 -24.72 19.04
C THR A 176 9.88 -24.41 20.47
N ASP A 177 9.46 -23.17 20.73
CA ASP A 177 8.99 -22.71 22.03
C ASP A 177 7.51 -23.08 22.21
N GLU A 178 7.24 -24.08 23.07
CA GLU A 178 5.90 -24.58 23.36
C GLU A 178 4.97 -23.53 23.99
N SER A 179 5.53 -22.46 24.58
CA SER A 179 4.71 -21.36 25.09
C SER A 179 3.93 -20.67 23.97
N GLN A 180 4.44 -20.70 22.74
CA GLN A 180 3.82 -20.13 21.55
C GLN A 180 2.81 -21.07 20.88
N ALA A 181 2.68 -22.32 21.36
CA ALA A 181 1.65 -23.23 20.87
C ALA A 181 0.26 -22.66 21.17
N LEU A 182 -0.64 -22.73 20.19
CA LEU A 182 -2.02 -22.25 20.32
C LEU A 182 -2.97 -23.29 20.92
N LEU A 183 -2.53 -24.54 21.05
CA LEU A 183 -3.27 -25.62 21.69
C LEU A 183 -2.58 -26.00 22.99
N ASN A 184 -3.38 -26.35 24.00
CA ASN A 184 -2.92 -26.94 25.24
C ASN A 184 -2.37 -28.35 24.97
N SER A 185 -1.19 -28.65 25.52
CA SER A 185 -0.46 -29.89 25.27
C SER A 185 -1.09 -31.14 25.90
N GLU A 186 -1.94 -30.98 26.92
CA GLU A 186 -2.57 -32.09 27.64
C GLU A 186 -3.90 -32.50 27.02
N ASN A 187 -4.75 -31.52 26.68
CA ASN A 187 -6.12 -31.79 26.23
C ASN A 187 -6.36 -31.49 24.74
N GLY A 188 -5.39 -30.89 24.04
CA GLY A 188 -5.48 -30.57 22.61
C GLY A 188 -6.48 -29.48 22.24
N LEU A 189 -7.05 -28.77 23.22
CA LEU A 189 -7.98 -27.66 23.01
C LEU A 189 -7.23 -26.33 22.86
N PRO A 190 -7.85 -25.30 22.24
CA PRO A 190 -7.29 -23.95 22.22
C PRO A 190 -6.93 -23.48 23.63
N LYS A 191 -5.73 -22.90 23.77
CA LYS A 191 -5.31 -22.26 25.02
C LYS A 191 -6.17 -21.04 25.34
#